data_AF-A0A1Z1MD52-F1
#
_entry.id   AF-A0A1Z1MD52-F1
#
_cell.length_a   1.000
_cell.length_b   1.000
_cell.length_c   1.000
_cell.angle_alpha   90.00
_cell.angle_beta   90.00
_cell.angle_gamma   90.00
#
_symmetry.space_group_name_H-M   'P 1'
#
loop_
_entity.id
_entity.type
_entity.pdbx_description
1 polymer ?
#
loop_
_entity_poly.entity_id
_entity_poly.type
_entity_poly.pdbx_seq_one_letter_code
_entity_poly.pdbx_strand_id
1 'polypeptide(L)'
;MNKISLFHNNNLNKFFYKLLNIFIFIFFIIILLLSFLSIKKKRGYTLFIEFNNAYGLKKGTNVNLRGVKIGHVHDINLRLNKVIILLHIDSLSTLIPRNSVIEASQTGLFNDVILDIVPLDLIQYDLEQFDLMSNNCIKSVFLCPNFYIKGYKGLNYDDLVRSVTRISQRFDDPRFFYLFYLLLQNSIDISGEITFLFHNLSYLIYSFTDLVPLIVYKYLL
;
A
#
# COMPACT_ATOMS: atom_id res chain seq x y z
N MET A 1 -51.31 -18.25 -71.99
CA MET A 1 -50.75 -19.26 -71.05
C MET A 1 -49.82 -18.69 -69.96
N ASN A 2 -49.75 -17.37 -69.68
CA ASN A 2 -48.68 -16.81 -68.80
C ASN A 2 -49.11 -16.20 -67.45
N LYS A 3 -50.38 -16.29 -67.01
CA LYS A 3 -50.79 -15.70 -65.71
C LYS A 3 -50.70 -16.64 -64.51
N ILE A 4 -50.61 -17.96 -64.73
CA ILE A 4 -50.59 -18.95 -63.65
C ILE A 4 -49.17 -19.13 -63.08
N SER A 5 -48.12 -18.96 -63.91
CA SER A 5 -46.72 -19.06 -63.46
C SER A 5 -46.25 -17.86 -62.60
N LEU A 6 -46.80 -16.67 -62.82
CA LEU A 6 -46.47 -15.47 -62.04
C LEU A 6 -47.11 -15.45 -60.65
N PHE A 7 -48.31 -16.04 -60.50
CA PHE A 7 -49.01 -16.08 -59.20
C PHE A 7 -48.36 -17.09 -58.23
N HIS A 8 -47.85 -18.20 -58.76
CA HIS A 8 -47.19 -19.21 -57.93
C HIS A 8 -45.81 -18.72 -57.40
N ASN A 9 -45.09 -17.91 -58.19
CA ASN A 9 -43.76 -17.41 -57.84
C ASN A 9 -43.80 -16.39 -56.68
N ASN A 10 -44.82 -15.53 -56.61
CA ASN A 10 -44.96 -14.57 -55.51
C ASN A 10 -45.31 -15.24 -54.16
N ASN A 11 -46.12 -16.30 -54.16
CA ASN A 11 -46.42 -17.04 -52.93
C ASN A 11 -45.23 -17.87 -52.44
N LEU A 12 -44.45 -18.46 -53.35
CA LEU A 12 -43.21 -19.18 -53.01
C LEU A 12 -42.16 -18.23 -52.43
N ASN A 13 -41.92 -17.07 -53.04
CA ASN A 13 -41.00 -16.08 -52.50
C ASN A 13 -41.42 -15.60 -51.11
N LYS A 14 -42.71 -15.36 -50.88
CA LYS A 14 -43.25 -14.97 -49.57
C LYS A 14 -43.03 -16.05 -48.50
N PHE A 15 -43.09 -17.33 -48.89
CA PHE A 15 -42.78 -18.45 -48.00
C PHE A 15 -41.27 -18.54 -47.69
N PHE A 16 -40.42 -18.34 -48.70
CA PHE A 16 -38.96 -18.30 -48.55
C PHE A 16 -38.49 -17.17 -47.63
N TYR A 17 -39.00 -15.95 -47.77
CA TYR A 17 -38.67 -14.84 -46.87
C TYR A 17 -39.09 -15.10 -45.41
N LYS A 18 -40.20 -15.84 -45.21
CA LYS A 18 -40.64 -16.22 -43.86
C LYS A 18 -39.70 -17.24 -43.21
N LEU A 19 -39.23 -18.24 -43.97
CA LEU A 19 -38.22 -19.19 -43.51
C LEU A 19 -36.87 -18.51 -43.23
N LEU A 20 -36.47 -17.56 -44.06
CA LEU A 20 -35.24 -16.80 -43.88
C LEU A 20 -35.27 -15.98 -42.58
N ASN A 21 -36.38 -15.28 -42.31
CA ASN A 21 -36.55 -14.53 -41.06
C ASN A 21 -36.52 -15.43 -39.81
N ILE A 22 -37.10 -16.63 -39.89
CA ILE A 22 -37.05 -17.61 -38.79
C ILE A 22 -35.59 -18.05 -38.54
N PHE A 23 -34.83 -18.31 -39.62
CA PHE A 23 -33.43 -18.69 -39.51
C PHE A 23 -32.57 -17.57 -38.88
N ILE A 24 -32.79 -16.32 -39.31
CA ILE A 24 -32.08 -15.16 -38.74
C ILE A 24 -32.41 -15.01 -37.26
N PHE A 25 -33.67 -15.20 -36.87
CA PHE A 25 -34.10 -15.13 -35.48
C PHE A 25 -33.45 -16.22 -34.61
N ILE A 26 -33.41 -17.46 -35.11
CA ILE A 26 -32.75 -18.59 -34.42
C ILE A 26 -31.24 -18.32 -34.29
N PHE A 27 -30.60 -17.82 -35.35
CA PHE A 27 -29.18 -17.49 -35.34
C PHE A 27 -28.84 -16.40 -34.31
N PHE A 28 -29.71 -15.38 -34.19
CA PHE A 28 -29.57 -14.32 -33.18
C PHE A 28 -29.68 -14.88 -31.74
N ILE A 29 -30.62 -15.78 -31.50
CA ILE A 29 -30.77 -16.46 -30.20
C ILE A 29 -29.53 -17.30 -29.87
N ILE A 30 -28.96 -18.01 -30.85
CA ILE A 30 -27.76 -18.83 -30.67
C ILE A 30 -26.57 -17.94 -30.29
N ILE A 31 -26.36 -16.81 -30.96
CA ILE A 31 -25.29 -15.85 -30.61
C ILE A 31 -25.47 -15.32 -29.19
N LEU A 32 -26.71 -15.01 -28.80
CA LEU A 32 -27.03 -14.51 -27.46
C LEU A 32 -26.75 -15.57 -26.38
N LEU A 33 -27.08 -16.84 -26.65
CA LEU A 33 -26.73 -17.97 -25.78
C LEU A 33 -25.22 -18.22 -25.67
N LEU A 34 -24.49 -18.13 -26.79
CA LEU A 34 -23.02 -18.26 -26.80
C LEU A 34 -22.33 -17.14 -26.03
N SER A 35 -22.84 -15.90 -26.13
CA SER A 35 -22.37 -14.76 -25.33
C SER A 35 -22.53 -15.02 -23.82
N PHE A 36 -23.66 -15.62 -23.43
CA PHE A 36 -23.93 -15.94 -22.03
C PHE A 36 -23.07 -17.10 -21.48
N LEU A 37 -22.66 -18.03 -22.34
CA LEU A 37 -21.83 -19.19 -21.97
C LEU A 37 -20.35 -18.82 -21.71
N SER A 38 -19.91 -17.66 -22.21
CA SER A 38 -18.52 -17.16 -22.05
C SER A 38 -18.17 -16.71 -20.63
N ILE A 39 -19.13 -16.59 -19.72
CA ILE A 39 -18.86 -16.33 -18.29
C ILE A 39 -18.38 -17.62 -17.61
N LYS A 40 -17.17 -18.06 -17.93
CA LYS A 40 -16.40 -18.92 -17.02
C LYS A 40 -16.13 -18.08 -15.76
N LYS A 41 -16.88 -18.34 -14.69
CA LYS A 41 -16.56 -17.80 -13.36
C LYS A 41 -15.12 -18.19 -13.04
N LYS A 42 -14.23 -17.21 -12.99
CA LYS A 42 -12.87 -17.41 -12.48
C LYS A 42 -13.03 -17.93 -11.06
N ARG A 43 -12.49 -19.11 -10.78
CA ARG A 43 -12.49 -19.68 -9.43
C ARG A 43 -11.44 -18.90 -8.65
N GLY A 44 -11.90 -18.09 -7.71
CA GLY A 44 -11.08 -17.37 -6.76
C GLY A 44 -11.12 -18.01 -5.38
N TYR A 45 -10.45 -17.39 -4.42
CA TYR A 45 -10.54 -17.77 -3.00
C TYR A 45 -10.69 -16.52 -2.12
N THR A 46 -11.17 -16.73 -0.91
CA THR A 46 -11.46 -15.64 0.04
C THR A 46 -10.49 -15.64 1.19
N LEU A 47 -10.23 -14.45 1.75
CA LEU A 47 -9.42 -14.24 2.95
C LEU A 47 -10.14 -13.29 3.89
N PHE A 48 -9.99 -13.48 5.20
CA PHE A 48 -10.52 -12.59 6.22
C PHE A 48 -9.39 -11.72 6.78
N ILE A 49 -9.53 -10.41 6.69
CA ILE A 49 -8.56 -9.46 7.24
C ILE A 49 -9.17 -8.68 8.40
N GLU A 50 -8.51 -8.70 9.55
CA GLU A 50 -8.87 -7.89 10.71
C GLU A 50 -8.11 -6.57 10.71
N PHE A 51 -8.82 -5.45 10.75
CA PHE A 51 -8.24 -4.13 11.00
C PHE A 51 -8.81 -3.51 12.29
N ASN A 52 -8.06 -2.58 12.88
CA ASN A 52 -8.57 -1.76 13.99
C ASN A 52 -9.58 -0.70 13.52
N ASN A 53 -9.52 -0.30 12.25
CA ASN A 53 -10.43 0.65 11.61
C ASN A 53 -10.51 0.32 10.10
N ALA A 54 -11.54 0.77 9.39
CA ALA A 54 -11.72 0.52 7.97
C ALA A 54 -10.74 1.30 7.08
N TYR A 55 -10.14 2.39 7.59
CA TYR A 55 -9.18 3.24 6.84
C TYR A 55 -9.67 3.72 5.46
N GLY A 56 -10.98 3.89 5.29
CA GLY A 56 -11.58 4.31 4.02
C GLY A 56 -11.77 3.20 2.99
N LEU A 57 -11.46 1.93 3.34
CA LEU A 57 -11.77 0.77 2.51
C LEU A 57 -13.28 0.65 2.28
N LYS A 58 -13.64 0.28 1.04
CA LYS A 58 -15.03 0.11 0.60
C LYS A 58 -15.15 -1.22 -0.16
N LYS A 59 -16.38 -1.71 -0.29
CA LYS A 59 -16.65 -2.82 -1.19
C LYS A 59 -16.19 -2.47 -2.61
N GLY A 60 -15.46 -3.38 -3.24
CA GLY A 60 -14.85 -3.18 -4.55
C GLY A 60 -13.47 -2.51 -4.54
N THR A 61 -12.95 -2.08 -3.38
CA THR A 61 -11.57 -1.59 -3.28
C THR A 61 -10.60 -2.63 -3.84
N ASN A 62 -9.65 -2.20 -4.66
CA ASN A 62 -8.65 -3.07 -5.27
C ASN A 62 -7.72 -3.68 -4.23
N VAL A 63 -7.43 -4.97 -4.41
CA VAL A 63 -6.40 -5.70 -3.67
C VAL A 63 -5.22 -5.93 -4.60
N ASN A 64 -4.06 -5.45 -4.20
CA ASN A 64 -2.84 -5.52 -4.97
C ASN A 64 -1.81 -6.42 -4.28
N LEU A 65 -1.08 -7.18 -5.07
CA LEU A 65 0.11 -7.92 -4.65
C LEU A 65 1.28 -7.35 -5.42
N ARG A 66 2.26 -6.75 -4.71
CA ARG A 66 3.41 -6.07 -5.34
C ARG A 66 3.00 -5.07 -6.43
N GLY A 67 1.93 -4.30 -6.18
CA GLY A 67 1.40 -3.30 -7.12
C GLY A 67 0.54 -3.84 -8.27
N VAL A 68 0.36 -5.16 -8.38
CA VAL A 68 -0.51 -5.77 -9.40
C VAL A 68 -1.86 -6.12 -8.79
N LYS A 69 -2.95 -5.70 -9.43
CA LYS A 69 -4.31 -6.06 -8.99
C LYS A 69 -4.53 -7.57 -9.09
N ILE A 70 -4.83 -8.20 -7.95
CA ILE A 70 -5.13 -9.63 -7.85
C ILE A 70 -6.53 -9.94 -7.33
N GLY A 71 -7.26 -8.92 -6.87
CA GLY A 71 -8.54 -9.11 -6.25
C GLY A 71 -9.24 -7.83 -5.86
N HIS A 72 -10.23 -7.97 -5.00
CA HIS A 72 -11.04 -6.86 -4.49
C HIS A 72 -11.62 -7.17 -3.11
N VAL A 73 -11.99 -6.11 -2.38
CA VAL A 73 -12.78 -6.22 -1.15
C VAL A 73 -14.19 -6.66 -1.50
N HIS A 74 -14.58 -7.85 -1.05
CA HIS A 74 -15.90 -8.42 -1.28
C HIS A 74 -16.94 -7.87 -0.30
N ASP A 75 -16.58 -7.81 0.99
CA ASP A 75 -17.47 -7.33 2.05
C ASP A 75 -16.71 -6.74 3.24
N ILE A 76 -17.39 -5.92 4.04
CA ILE A 76 -16.85 -5.27 5.22
C ILE A 76 -17.84 -5.40 6.36
N ASN A 77 -17.42 -6.01 7.46
CA ASN A 77 -18.24 -6.21 8.65
C ASN A 77 -17.64 -5.49 9.87
N LEU A 78 -18.47 -4.74 10.57
CA LEU A 78 -18.12 -4.03 11.79
C LEU A 78 -18.32 -4.95 13.01
N ARG A 79 -17.29 -5.04 13.85
CA ARG A 79 -17.35 -5.63 15.20
C ARG A 79 -17.08 -4.52 16.21
N LEU A 80 -17.33 -4.81 17.50
CA LEU A 80 -17.25 -3.82 18.59
C LEU A 80 -15.98 -2.95 18.56
N ASN A 81 -14.81 -3.58 18.39
CA ASN A 81 -13.51 -2.89 18.42
C ASN A 81 -12.68 -3.11 17.15
N LYS A 82 -13.26 -3.72 16.12
CA LYS A 82 -12.55 -4.26 14.95
C LYS A 82 -13.40 -4.18 13.70
N VAL A 83 -12.74 -4.15 12.55
CA VAL A 83 -13.37 -4.28 11.23
C VAL A 83 -12.84 -5.54 10.59
N ILE A 84 -13.75 -6.44 10.19
CA ILE A 84 -13.41 -7.67 9.48
C ILE A 84 -13.74 -7.48 8.01
N ILE A 85 -12.74 -7.62 7.16
CA ILE A 85 -12.85 -7.41 5.72
C ILE A 85 -12.72 -8.76 5.03
N LEU A 86 -13.69 -9.07 4.19
CA LEU A 86 -13.66 -10.24 3.33
C LEU A 86 -13.04 -9.85 1.99
N LEU A 87 -11.86 -10.39 1.70
CA LEU A 87 -11.21 -10.21 0.41
C LEU A 87 -11.57 -11.36 -0.51
N HIS A 88 -11.70 -11.06 -1.80
CA HIS A 88 -11.77 -12.04 -2.87
C HIS A 88 -10.54 -11.90 -3.76
N ILE A 89 -9.76 -12.98 -3.88
CA ILE A 89 -8.64 -13.11 -4.81
C ILE A 89 -9.16 -13.78 -6.08
N ASP A 90 -8.90 -13.20 -7.24
CA ASP A 90 -9.59 -13.55 -8.49
C ASP A 90 -9.15 -14.90 -9.09
N SER A 91 -8.01 -15.43 -8.68
CA SER A 91 -7.44 -16.68 -9.21
C SER A 91 -6.87 -17.59 -8.12
N LEU A 92 -7.16 -18.88 -8.22
CA LEU A 92 -6.49 -19.93 -7.43
C LEU A 92 -5.00 -20.09 -7.77
N SER A 93 -4.51 -19.55 -8.88
CA SER A 93 -3.07 -19.57 -9.20
C SER A 93 -2.27 -18.48 -8.46
N THR A 94 -2.95 -17.52 -7.84
CA THR A 94 -2.30 -16.43 -7.11
C THR A 94 -1.89 -16.91 -5.73
N LEU A 95 -0.62 -17.27 -5.58
CA LEU A 95 -0.03 -17.71 -4.32
C LEU A 95 0.46 -16.52 -3.52
N ILE A 96 -0.15 -16.28 -2.35
CA ILE A 96 0.27 -15.22 -1.43
C ILE A 96 1.11 -15.84 -0.32
N PRO A 97 2.36 -15.40 -0.11
CA PRO A 97 3.20 -15.85 1.00
C PRO A 97 2.53 -15.60 2.34
N ARG A 98 2.62 -16.56 3.27
CA ARG A 98 2.09 -16.46 4.63
C ARG A 98 2.76 -15.34 5.41
N ASN A 99 4.05 -15.13 5.19
CA ASN A 99 4.79 -13.98 5.71
C ASN A 99 4.62 -12.75 4.80
N SER A 100 3.38 -12.30 4.66
CA SER A 100 3.04 -11.04 3.98
C SER A 100 2.37 -10.09 4.95
N VAL A 101 2.74 -8.81 4.87
CA VAL A 101 2.03 -7.74 5.56
C VAL A 101 0.90 -7.26 4.66
N ILE A 102 -0.27 -7.06 5.25
CA ILE A 102 -1.45 -6.57 4.55
C ILE A 102 -1.74 -5.17 5.07
N GLU A 103 -1.68 -4.19 4.19
CA GLU A 103 -1.77 -2.77 4.52
C GLU A 103 -2.90 -2.09 3.76
N ALA A 104 -3.67 -1.25 4.46
CA ALA A 104 -4.59 -0.32 3.81
C ALA A 104 -3.84 0.99 3.55
N SER A 105 -3.47 1.22 2.30
CA SER A 105 -2.66 2.37 1.87
C SER A 105 -3.48 3.31 1.01
N GLN A 106 -3.32 4.61 1.25
CA GLN A 106 -3.92 5.64 0.41
C GLN A 106 -2.98 5.91 -0.77
N THR A 107 -3.52 5.85 -1.98
CA THR A 107 -2.82 6.16 -3.22
C THR A 107 -3.46 7.31 -3.96
N GLY A 108 -2.63 8.12 -4.61
CA GLY A 108 -3.08 9.25 -5.40
C GLY A 108 -3.56 10.44 -4.56
N LEU A 109 -3.85 11.54 -5.25
CA LEU A 109 -4.25 12.81 -4.63
C LEU A 109 -5.71 12.80 -4.12
N PHE A 110 -6.55 11.92 -4.68
CA PHE A 110 -8.00 11.90 -4.46
C PHE A 110 -8.47 10.94 -3.35
N ASN A 111 -7.55 10.51 -2.48
CA ASN A 111 -7.87 9.68 -1.32
C ASN A 111 -8.47 8.31 -1.69
N ASP A 112 -8.00 7.73 -2.80
CA ASP A 112 -8.32 6.36 -3.15
C ASP A 112 -7.51 5.41 -2.26
N VAL A 113 -8.21 4.53 -1.57
CA VAL A 113 -7.59 3.53 -0.70
C VAL A 113 -7.47 2.22 -1.46
N ILE A 114 -6.30 1.62 -1.41
CA ILE A 114 -6.01 0.28 -1.91
C ILE A 114 -5.58 -0.62 -0.76
N LEU A 115 -5.75 -1.92 -0.94
CA LEU A 115 -5.23 -2.90 -0.01
C LEU A 115 -4.01 -3.57 -0.64
N ASP A 116 -2.85 -3.29 -0.09
CA ASP A 116 -1.58 -3.85 -0.55
C ASP A 116 -1.20 -5.07 0.28
N ILE A 117 -0.77 -6.10 -0.43
CA ILE A 117 -0.16 -7.29 0.14
C ILE A 117 1.32 -7.26 -0.21
N VAL A 118 2.14 -7.16 0.82
CA VAL A 118 3.60 -7.01 0.72
C VAL A 118 4.26 -8.24 1.34
N PRO A 119 4.75 -9.19 0.53
CA PRO A 119 5.57 -10.29 1.01
C PRO A 119 6.87 -9.78 1.62
N LEU A 120 7.22 -10.26 2.82
CA LEU A 120 8.48 -9.92 3.47
C LEU A 120 9.63 -10.82 3.00
N ASP A 121 9.32 -12.05 2.64
CA ASP A 121 10.31 -13.04 2.20
C ASP A 121 10.31 -13.21 0.68
N LEU A 122 11.50 -13.44 0.13
CA LEU A 122 11.67 -13.92 -1.23
C LEU A 122 11.53 -15.44 -1.25
N ILE A 123 10.42 -15.93 -1.80
CA ILE A 123 10.19 -17.36 -1.96
C ILE A 123 10.98 -17.86 -3.18
N GLN A 124 11.98 -18.71 -2.93
CA GLN A 124 12.65 -19.53 -3.95
C GLN A 124 12.12 -20.97 -3.84
N TYR A 125 10.99 -21.26 -4.48
CA TYR A 125 10.43 -22.61 -4.56
C TYR A 125 9.95 -22.90 -5.98
N ASP A 126 10.10 -24.14 -6.43
CA ASP A 126 9.45 -24.63 -7.64
C ASP A 126 7.93 -24.67 -7.40
N LEU A 127 7.23 -23.73 -8.04
CA LEU A 127 5.79 -23.49 -7.87
C LEU A 127 4.90 -24.46 -8.66
N GLU A 128 5.49 -25.44 -9.35
CA GLU A 128 4.81 -26.06 -10.49
C GLU A 128 3.55 -26.88 -10.13
N GLN A 129 3.36 -27.30 -8.87
CA GLN A 129 2.22 -28.17 -8.49
C GLN A 129 1.64 -27.94 -7.08
N PHE A 130 1.67 -26.71 -6.56
CA PHE A 130 0.98 -26.45 -5.29
C PHE A 130 -0.53 -26.25 -5.47
N ASP A 131 -1.34 -27.13 -4.88
CA ASP A 131 -2.79 -27.00 -4.83
C ASP A 131 -3.27 -26.29 -3.55
N LEU A 132 -3.78 -25.07 -3.71
CA LEU A 132 -4.38 -24.24 -2.67
C LEU A 132 -5.64 -24.85 -2.03
N MET A 133 -6.35 -25.75 -2.73
CA MET A 133 -7.56 -26.41 -2.20
C MET A 133 -7.24 -27.67 -1.40
N SER A 134 -5.99 -28.13 -1.43
CA SER A 134 -5.59 -29.34 -0.71
C SER A 134 -5.55 -29.12 0.80
N ASN A 135 -5.85 -30.16 1.58
CA ASN A 135 -5.71 -30.12 3.05
C ASN A 135 -4.28 -29.85 3.52
N ASN A 136 -3.28 -30.07 2.64
CA ASN A 136 -1.88 -29.80 2.94
C ASN A 136 -1.54 -28.30 2.94
N CYS A 137 -2.44 -27.43 2.46
CA CYS A 137 -2.19 -26.00 2.40
C CYS A 137 -1.90 -25.41 3.79
N ILE A 138 -2.53 -25.90 4.85
CA ILE A 138 -2.38 -25.38 6.21
C ILE A 138 -0.91 -25.43 6.70
N LYS A 139 -0.14 -26.41 6.22
CA LYS A 139 1.29 -26.58 6.55
C LYS A 139 2.22 -25.84 5.60
N SER A 140 1.68 -25.24 4.55
CA SER A 140 2.45 -24.56 3.51
C SER A 140 2.93 -23.17 3.95
N VAL A 141 3.81 -22.60 3.12
CA VAL A 141 4.31 -21.23 3.25
C VAL A 141 3.32 -20.21 2.66
N PHE A 142 2.16 -20.63 2.15
CA PHE A 142 1.17 -19.75 1.51
C PHE A 142 -0.07 -19.52 2.38
N LEU A 143 -0.81 -18.45 2.08
CA LEU A 143 -2.13 -18.20 2.67
C LEU A 143 -3.19 -19.05 1.98
N CYS A 144 -3.91 -19.83 2.77
CA CYS A 144 -4.97 -20.71 2.28
C CYS A 144 -6.33 -20.01 2.28
N PRO A 145 -7.32 -20.56 1.57
CA PRO A 145 -8.68 -20.05 1.61
C PRO A 145 -9.22 -19.95 3.05
N ASN A 146 -9.98 -18.88 3.30
CA ASN A 146 -10.63 -18.58 4.56
C ASN A 146 -9.68 -18.36 5.75
N PHE A 147 -8.39 -18.12 5.49
CA PHE A 147 -7.48 -17.72 6.54
C PHE A 147 -7.85 -16.36 7.12
N TYR A 148 -7.63 -16.24 8.43
CA TYR A 148 -7.82 -15.02 9.19
C TYR A 148 -6.48 -14.36 9.44
N ILE A 149 -6.29 -13.16 8.90
CA ILE A 149 -5.01 -12.44 8.93
C ILE A 149 -5.24 -11.06 9.52
N LYS A 150 -4.25 -10.52 10.22
CA LYS A 150 -4.29 -9.16 10.73
C LYS A 150 -3.77 -8.18 9.67
N GLY A 151 -4.54 -7.15 9.40
CA GLY A 151 -4.16 -6.03 8.55
C GLY A 151 -3.70 -4.82 9.37
N TYR A 152 -2.89 -3.97 8.73
CA TYR A 152 -2.28 -2.78 9.32
C TYR A 152 -2.63 -1.52 8.54
N LYS A 153 -2.51 -0.37 9.20
CA LYS A 153 -2.62 0.92 8.54
C LYS A 153 -1.35 1.15 7.72
N GLY A 154 -1.50 1.33 6.41
CA GLY A 154 -0.41 1.70 5.52
C GLY A 154 -0.18 3.22 5.51
N LEU A 155 0.44 3.71 4.43
CA LEU A 155 0.73 5.13 4.25
C LEU A 155 -0.57 5.93 4.02
N ASN A 156 -0.65 7.09 4.66
CA ASN A 156 -1.76 8.04 4.52
C ASN A 156 -1.21 9.48 4.47
N TYR A 157 -1.61 10.25 3.46
CA TYR A 157 -1.13 11.62 3.26
C TYR A 157 -1.62 12.58 4.35
N ASP A 158 -2.83 12.37 4.87
CA ASP A 158 -3.39 13.18 5.95
C ASP A 158 -2.56 13.04 7.22
N ASP A 159 -2.01 11.86 7.50
CA ASP A 159 -1.11 11.67 8.65
C ASP A 159 0.16 12.50 8.49
N LEU A 160 0.73 12.56 7.29
CA LEU A 160 1.92 13.36 7.00
C LEU A 160 1.61 14.85 7.16
N VAL A 161 0.56 15.35 6.49
CA VAL A 161 0.14 16.76 6.59
C VAL A 161 -0.14 17.15 8.04
N ARG A 162 -0.85 16.29 8.78
CA ARG A 162 -1.17 16.52 10.20
C ARG A 162 0.06 16.46 11.11
N SER A 163 1.08 15.69 10.74
CA SER A 163 2.33 15.63 11.50
C SER A 163 3.19 16.87 11.24
N VAL A 164 3.34 17.27 9.97
CA VAL A 164 4.09 18.47 9.57
C VAL A 164 3.45 19.75 10.14
N THR A 165 2.12 19.87 10.07
CA THR A 165 1.41 21.03 10.65
C THR A 165 1.61 21.16 12.15
N ARG A 166 1.56 20.05 12.90
CA ARG A 166 1.85 20.05 14.34
C ARG A 166 3.29 20.44 14.66
N ILE A 167 4.24 20.06 13.80
CA ILE A 167 5.64 20.47 13.93
C ILE A 167 5.76 21.97 13.67
N SER A 168 5.20 22.49 12.58
CA SER A 168 5.18 23.93 12.26
C SER A 168 4.62 24.75 13.43
N GLN A 169 3.47 24.34 13.98
CA GLN A 169 2.85 25.01 15.12
C GLN A 169 3.72 25.05 16.37
N ARG A 170 4.60 24.05 16.57
CA ARG A 170 5.57 24.07 17.68
C ARG A 170 6.76 24.98 17.38
N PHE A 171 7.16 25.09 16.12
CA PHE A 171 8.19 26.04 15.69
C PHE A 171 7.69 27.48 15.71
N ASP A 172 6.38 27.72 15.62
CA ASP A 172 5.78 29.06 15.73
C ASP A 172 5.53 29.49 17.20
N ASP A 173 5.84 28.66 18.19
CA ASP A 173 5.61 28.98 19.61
C ASP A 173 6.65 30.00 20.13
N PRO A 174 6.24 31.20 20.59
CA PRO A 174 7.16 32.22 21.08
C PRO A 174 7.98 31.75 22.28
N ARG A 175 7.47 30.79 23.08
CA ARG A 175 8.21 30.22 24.21
C ARG A 175 9.38 29.37 23.75
N PHE A 176 9.22 28.64 22.64
CA PHE A 176 10.30 27.87 22.03
C PHE A 176 11.42 28.80 21.57
N PHE A 177 11.08 29.89 20.86
CA PHE A 177 12.08 30.87 20.42
C PHE A 177 12.77 31.59 21.58
N TYR A 178 12.06 31.90 22.66
CA TYR A 178 12.66 32.49 23.85
C TYR A 178 13.70 31.55 24.50
N LEU A 179 13.37 30.27 24.67
CA LEU A 179 14.32 29.27 25.18
C LEU A 179 15.52 29.08 24.24
N PHE A 180 15.27 29.11 22.93
CA PHE A 180 16.32 29.02 21.92
C PHE A 180 17.25 30.24 21.97
N TYR A 181 16.70 31.45 22.12
CA TYR A 181 17.48 32.67 22.29
C TYR A 181 18.34 32.61 23.56
N LEU A 182 17.77 32.17 24.70
CA LEU A 182 18.55 31.99 25.93
C LEU A 182 19.68 30.98 25.77
N LEU A 183 19.44 29.87 25.08
CA LEU A 183 20.47 28.88 24.76
C LEU A 183 21.60 29.52 23.95
N LEU A 184 21.27 30.29 22.91
CA LEU A 184 22.24 30.98 22.08
C LEU A 184 23.04 32.02 22.88
N GLN A 185 22.35 32.81 23.72
CA GLN A 185 22.99 33.81 24.57
C GLN A 185 23.97 33.15 25.55
N ASN A 186 23.53 32.11 26.27
CA ASN A 186 24.40 31.36 27.17
C ASN A 186 25.60 30.74 26.42
N SER A 187 25.40 30.28 25.18
CA SER A 187 26.49 29.73 24.36
C SER A 187 27.53 30.80 23.99
N ILE A 188 27.08 32.03 23.71
CA ILE A 188 27.96 33.17 23.44
C ILE A 188 28.72 33.54 24.72
N ASP A 189 28.04 33.62 25.85
CA ASP A 189 28.64 33.99 27.13
C ASP A 189 29.73 32.98 27.55
N ILE A 190 29.44 31.68 27.45
CA ILE A 190 30.41 30.60 27.69
C ILE A 190 31.62 30.71 26.75
N SER A 191 31.39 31.01 25.46
CA SER A 191 32.49 31.22 24.49
C SER A 191 33.40 32.40 24.89
N GLY A 192 32.80 33.47 25.42
CA GLY A 192 33.53 34.61 25.97
C GLY A 192 34.40 34.22 27.17
N GLU A 193 33.83 33.47 28.14
CA GLU A 193 34.57 32.97 29.30
C GLU A 193 35.72 32.03 28.91
N ILE A 194 35.50 31.14 27.95
CA ILE A 194 36.55 30.25 27.41
C ILE A 194 37.70 31.08 26.81
N THR A 195 37.38 32.13 26.06
CA THR A 195 38.38 33.02 25.46
C THR A 195 39.19 33.74 26.54
N PHE A 196 38.53 34.21 27.60
CA PHE A 196 39.20 34.82 28.75
C PHE A 196 40.12 33.83 29.47
N LEU A 197 39.69 32.57 29.66
CA LEU A 197 40.53 31.51 30.22
C LEU A 197 41.77 31.25 29.36
N PHE A 198 41.64 31.20 28.04
CA PHE A 198 42.79 31.05 27.14
C PHE A 198 43.77 32.23 27.25
N HIS A 199 43.27 33.46 27.38
CA HIS A 199 44.13 34.63 27.55
C HIS A 199 44.93 34.57 28.87
N ASN A 200 44.28 34.24 29.98
CA ASN A 200 44.95 34.11 31.28
C ASN A 200 45.94 32.95 31.31
N LEU A 201 45.59 31.82 30.70
CA LEU A 201 46.51 30.69 30.58
C LEU A 201 47.75 31.07 29.76
N SER A 202 47.57 31.82 28.67
CA SER A 202 48.68 32.34 27.87
C SER A 202 49.60 33.25 28.70
N TYR A 203 49.03 34.16 29.49
CA TYR A 203 49.81 35.04 30.38
C TYR A 203 50.57 34.28 31.47
N LEU A 204 49.94 33.26 32.07
CA LEU A 204 50.60 32.38 33.03
C LEU A 204 51.76 31.62 32.37
N ILE A 205 51.55 31.05 31.18
CA ILE A 205 52.60 30.37 30.43
C ILE A 205 53.76 31.31 30.14
N TYR A 206 53.49 32.54 29.69
CA TYR A 206 54.51 33.57 29.45
C TYR A 206 55.31 33.90 30.73
N SER A 207 54.61 34.09 31.85
CA SER A 207 55.26 34.36 33.14
C SER A 207 56.11 33.18 33.61
N PHE A 208 55.66 31.94 33.38
CA PHE A 208 56.44 30.73 33.66
C PHE A 208 57.68 30.64 32.76
N THR A 209 57.57 30.99 31.47
CA THR A 209 58.73 30.97 30.57
C THR A 209 59.82 31.95 30.98
N ASP A 210 59.48 33.09 31.60
CA ASP A 210 60.47 34.04 32.14
C ASP A 210 61.11 33.56 33.46
N LEU A 211 60.37 32.80 34.28
CA LEU A 211 60.87 32.25 35.56
C LEU A 211 61.84 31.08 35.39
N VAL A 212 61.63 30.24 34.36
CA VAL A 212 62.48 29.07 34.07
C VAL A 212 63.96 29.43 33.90
N PRO A 213 64.37 30.41 33.07
CA PRO A 213 65.78 30.77 32.93
C PRO A 213 66.38 31.34 34.21
N LEU A 214 65.61 32.05 35.04
CA LEU A 214 66.07 32.53 36.36
C LEU A 214 66.36 31.37 37.33
N ILE A 215 65.52 30.34 37.31
CA ILE A 215 65.72 29.12 38.12
C ILE A 215 66.91 28.31 37.61
N VAL A 216 67.04 28.17 36.28
CA VAL A 216 68.17 27.49 35.65
C VAL A 216 69.48 28.21 35.97
N TYR A 217 69.53 29.54 35.85
CA TYR A 217 70.71 30.33 36.21
C TYR A 217 71.08 30.18 37.69
N LYS A 218 70.10 30.01 38.60
CA LYS A 218 70.35 29.85 40.04
C LYS A 218 70.88 28.46 40.44
N TYR A 219 70.61 27.42 39.65
CA TYR A 219 70.96 26.02 39.99
C TYR A 219 72.02 25.38 39.10
N LEU A 220 72.32 25.96 37.92
CA LEU A 220 73.25 25.42 36.92
C LEU A 220 74.55 26.25 36.78
N LEU A 221 74.65 27.37 37.50
CA LEU A 221 75.86 28.19 37.73
C LEU A 221 76.18 28.17 39.23
#